data_AF-A0A546XRX6-F1
#
_entry.id   AF-A0A546XRX6-F1
#
_cell.length_a   1.000
_cell.length_b   1.000
_cell.length_c   1.000
_cell.angle_alpha   90.00
_cell.angle_beta   90.00
_cell.angle_gamma   90.00
#
_symmetry.space_group_name_H-M   'P 1'
#
loop_
_entity.id
_entity.type
_entity.pdbx_description
1 polymer ?
#
loop_
_entity_poly.entity_id
_entity_poly.type
_entity_poly.pdbx_seq_one_letter_code
_entity_poly.pdbx_strand_id
1 'polypeptide(L)'
;MAAQQLGWLASTITNEKMSRGQKYLVSGVTPPMPELEAGEYLLDALKELGPIRSNGMGLGTPDWQELVAFASANDLALQPWEFRLIRKMAAAYLSGFNSGKEPLSIPPMERETDR
;
A
#
# COMPACT_ATOMS: atom_id res chain seq x y z
N MET A 1 -2.80 6.04 -6.23
CA MET A 1 -4.07 5.29 -6.19
C MET A 1 -3.87 3.80 -5.90
N ALA A 2 -3.11 3.05 -6.71
CA ALA A 2 -2.89 1.60 -6.51
C ALA A 2 -2.37 1.21 -5.11
N ALA A 3 -1.29 1.83 -4.63
CA ALA A 3 -0.75 1.54 -3.30
C ALA A 3 -1.75 1.80 -2.16
N GLN A 4 -2.58 2.86 -2.30
CA GLN A 4 -3.63 3.16 -1.33
C GLN A 4 -4.73 2.10 -1.33
N GLN A 5 -5.15 1.64 -2.51
CA GLN A 5 -6.12 0.54 -2.64
C GLN A 5 -5.57 -0.75 -2.01
N LEU A 6 -4.31 -1.09 -2.25
CA LEU A 6 -3.66 -2.24 -1.62
C LEU A 6 -3.64 -2.11 -0.09
N GLY A 7 -3.35 -0.93 0.44
CA GLY A 7 -3.40 -0.68 1.88
C GLY A 7 -4.80 -0.90 2.44
N TRP A 8 -5.82 -0.37 1.77
CA TRP A 8 -7.22 -0.56 2.19
C TRP A 8 -7.63 -2.03 2.15
N LEU A 9 -7.26 -2.78 1.11
CA LEU A 9 -7.51 -4.22 1.01
C LEU A 9 -6.78 -5.00 2.10
N ALA A 10 -5.57 -4.59 2.48
CA ALA A 10 -4.80 -5.24 3.54
C ALA A 10 -5.34 -4.98 4.95
N SER A 11 -6.20 -3.97 5.13
CA SER A 11 -6.76 -3.63 6.44
C SER A 11 -7.86 -4.58 6.88
N THR A 12 -7.95 -4.78 8.18
CA THR A 12 -9.06 -5.48 8.86
C THR A 12 -9.89 -4.45 9.59
N ILE A 13 -11.21 -4.47 9.38
CA ILE A 13 -12.14 -3.59 10.09
C ILE A 13 -12.04 -3.87 11.59
N THR A 14 -12.14 -2.84 12.41
CA THR A 14 -12.11 -2.99 13.87
C THR A 14 -13.15 -4.02 14.32
N ASN A 15 -12.72 -4.98 15.14
CA ASN A 15 -13.51 -6.14 15.63
C ASN A 15 -13.87 -7.22 14.59
N GLU A 16 -13.29 -7.17 13.39
CA GLU A 16 -13.37 -8.28 12.44
C GLU A 16 -12.11 -9.15 12.44
N LYS A 17 -12.23 -10.35 11.85
CA LYS A 17 -11.13 -11.33 11.76
C LYS A 17 -10.42 -11.36 10.41
N MET A 18 -11.09 -10.89 9.35
CA MET A 18 -10.58 -10.97 7.98
C MET A 18 -10.31 -9.59 7.43
N SER A 19 -9.21 -9.45 6.69
CA SER A 19 -8.96 -8.24 5.94
C SER A 19 -9.99 -8.07 4.82
N ARG A 20 -10.15 -6.85 4.33
CA ARG A 20 -11.04 -6.55 3.20
C ARG A 20 -10.65 -7.39 1.97
N GLY A 21 -9.36 -7.55 1.68
CA GLY A 21 -8.85 -8.39 0.60
C GLY A 21 -9.12 -9.88 0.81
N GLN A 22 -9.05 -10.38 2.06
CA GLN A 22 -9.43 -11.76 2.37
C GLN A 22 -10.93 -12.01 2.14
N LYS A 23 -11.80 -11.02 2.40
CA LYS A 23 -13.23 -11.14 2.09
C LYS A 23 -13.48 -11.30 0.58
N TYR A 24 -12.75 -10.55 -0.26
CA TYR A 24 -12.79 -10.71 -1.73
C TYR A 24 -12.32 -12.11 -2.17
N LEU A 25 -11.22 -12.60 -1.59
CA LEU A 25 -10.71 -13.94 -1.90
C LEU A 25 -11.72 -15.04 -1.57
N VAL A 26 -12.37 -14.97 -0.40
CA VAL A 26 -13.37 -15.96 0.02
C VAL A 26 -14.66 -15.85 -0.79
N SER A 27 -15.05 -14.67 -1.25
CA SER A 27 -16.22 -14.50 -2.12
C SER A 27 -15.97 -14.91 -3.58
N GLY A 28 -14.71 -15.19 -3.96
CA GLY A 28 -14.31 -15.48 -5.34
C GLY A 28 -14.38 -14.27 -6.27
N VAL A 29 -14.49 -13.05 -5.72
CA VAL A 29 -14.55 -11.81 -6.50
C VAL A 29 -13.17 -11.16 -6.49
N THR A 30 -12.63 -10.84 -7.67
CA THR A 30 -11.38 -10.10 -7.77
C THR A 30 -11.59 -8.67 -7.26
N PRO A 31 -10.77 -8.17 -6.32
CA PRO A 31 -10.91 -6.82 -5.82
C PRO A 31 -10.61 -5.80 -6.93
N PRO A 32 -11.35 -4.67 -6.99
CA PRO A 32 -11.07 -3.64 -7.97
C PRO A 32 -9.69 -3.04 -7.71
N MET A 33 -8.89 -3.01 -8.76
CA MET A 33 -7.54 -2.42 -8.79
C MET A 33 -7.46 -1.48 -9.98
N PRO A 34 -6.74 -0.36 -9.87
CA PRO A 34 -6.56 0.52 -11.01
C PRO A 34 -5.63 -0.13 -12.03
N GLU A 35 -5.93 0.06 -13.31
CA GLU A 35 -5.02 -0.30 -14.38
C GLU A 35 -3.76 0.58 -14.30
N LEU A 36 -2.60 -0.05 -14.48
CA LEU A 36 -1.30 0.61 -14.43
C LEU A 36 -0.71 0.56 -15.83
N GLU A 37 -0.48 1.74 -16.41
CA GLU A 37 0.19 1.84 -17.71
C GLU A 37 1.70 1.56 -17.57
N ALA A 38 2.28 1.82 -16.39
CA ALA A 38 3.68 1.61 -16.08
C ALA A 38 3.95 1.56 -14.57
N GLY A 39 5.14 1.11 -14.19
CA GLY A 39 5.64 1.23 -12.81
C GLY A 39 5.23 0.11 -11.86
N GLU A 40 4.70 -1.01 -12.36
CA GLU A 40 4.32 -2.18 -11.56
C GLU A 40 5.48 -2.69 -10.68
N TYR A 41 6.69 -2.71 -11.25
CA TYR A 41 7.90 -3.15 -10.52
C TYR A 41 8.18 -2.31 -9.26
N LEU A 42 7.75 -1.03 -9.21
CA LEU A 42 7.89 -0.20 -8.02
C LEU A 42 6.88 -0.59 -6.93
N LEU A 43 5.68 -1.04 -7.32
CA LEU A 43 4.72 -1.58 -6.37
C LEU A 43 5.20 -2.92 -5.81
N ASP A 44 5.83 -3.76 -6.64
CA ASP A 44 6.39 -5.03 -6.18
C ASP A 44 7.59 -4.80 -5.26
N ALA A 45 8.48 -3.88 -5.61
CA ALA A 45 9.56 -3.42 -4.73
C ALA A 45 9.02 -2.90 -3.38
N LEU A 46 7.91 -2.14 -3.39
CA LEU A 46 7.27 -1.66 -2.16
C LEU A 46 6.69 -2.80 -1.32
N LYS A 47 6.05 -3.79 -1.94
CA LYS A 47 5.49 -4.96 -1.24
C LYS A 47 6.62 -5.76 -0.57
N GLU A 48 7.72 -5.97 -1.27
CA GLU A 48 8.89 -6.71 -0.78
C GLU A 48 9.61 -5.96 0.34
N LEU A 49 9.81 -4.64 0.19
CA LEU A 49 10.35 -3.77 1.24
C LEU A 49 9.48 -3.73 2.51
N GLY A 50 8.19 -4.03 2.38
CA GLY A 50 7.18 -3.85 3.41
C GLY A 50 6.66 -2.40 3.43
N PRO A 51 5.42 -2.13 3.00
CA PRO A 51 4.93 -0.75 2.85
C PRO A 51 4.76 -0.01 4.17
N ILE A 52 4.59 -0.73 5.28
CA ILE A 52 4.40 -0.20 6.62
C ILE A 52 5.18 -1.03 7.65
N ARG A 53 5.53 -0.41 8.77
CA ARG A 53 6.27 -1.02 9.89
C ARG A 53 5.76 -0.50 11.23
N SER A 54 5.88 -1.31 12.28
CA SER A 54 5.59 -0.88 13.65
C SER A 54 6.82 -0.16 14.22
N ASN A 55 6.64 1.02 14.80
CA ASN A 55 7.72 1.81 15.41
C ASN A 55 7.55 1.99 16.93
N GLY A 56 6.78 1.11 17.58
CA GLY A 56 6.47 1.19 19.02
C GLY A 56 5.41 2.22 19.41
N MET A 57 5.26 3.32 18.65
CA MET A 57 4.20 4.32 18.85
C MET A 57 3.02 4.17 17.89
N GLY A 58 3.15 3.32 16.87
CA GLY A 58 2.14 3.07 15.87
C GLY A 58 2.72 2.50 14.59
N LEU A 59 1.98 2.66 13.50
CA LEU A 59 2.44 2.29 12.17
C LEU A 59 3.11 3.49 11.49
N GLY A 60 4.27 3.23 10.90
CA GLY A 60 5.01 4.16 10.05
C GLY A 60 5.32 3.56 8.69
N THR A 61 5.97 4.35 7.84
CA THR A 61 6.47 3.93 6.52
C THR A 61 7.98 3.74 6.55
N PRO A 62 8.56 2.95 5.63
CA PRO A 62 10.00 2.93 5.43
C PRO A 62 10.62 4.32 5.30
N ASP A 63 11.77 4.52 5.93
CA ASP A 63 12.55 5.73 5.80
C ASP A 63 13.54 5.68 4.61
N TRP A 64 14.39 6.70 4.50
CA TRP A 64 15.36 6.80 3.40
C TRP A 64 16.51 5.79 3.55
N GLN A 65 16.95 5.53 4.78
CA GLN A 65 18.05 4.62 5.04
C GLN A 65 17.62 3.19 4.73
N GLU A 66 16.41 2.81 5.14
CA GLU A 66 15.82 1.51 4.83
C GLU A 66 15.64 1.30 3.32
N LEU A 67 15.18 2.33 2.61
CA LEU A 67 14.99 2.24 1.16
C LEU A 67 16.32 2.16 0.39
N VAL A 68 17.34 2.91 0.80
CA VAL A 68 18.69 2.82 0.22
C VAL A 68 19.32 1.46 0.50
N ALA A 69 19.19 0.96 1.72
CA ALA A 69 19.69 -0.36 2.10
C ALA A 69 18.98 -1.47 1.29
N PHE A 70 17.65 -1.39 1.16
CA PHE A 70 16.86 -2.33 0.36
C PHE A 70 17.26 -2.33 -1.11
N ALA A 71 17.40 -1.15 -1.72
CA ALA A 71 17.82 -1.04 -3.11
C ALA A 71 19.22 -1.62 -3.32
N SER A 72 20.15 -1.32 -2.41
CA SER A 72 21.51 -1.86 -2.46
C SER A 72 21.56 -3.37 -2.25
N ALA A 73 20.76 -3.92 -1.33
CA ALA A 73 20.75 -5.35 -1.03
C ALA A 73 20.18 -6.20 -2.16
N ASN A 74 19.30 -5.61 -2.98
CA ASN A 74 18.61 -6.28 -4.09
C ASN A 74 19.15 -5.86 -5.47
N ASP A 75 20.28 -5.13 -5.51
CA ASP A 75 20.89 -4.61 -6.75
C ASP A 75 19.89 -3.85 -7.65
N LEU A 76 19.00 -3.07 -7.03
CA LEU A 76 17.99 -2.29 -7.74
C LEU A 76 18.58 -0.95 -8.20
N ALA A 77 18.68 -0.76 -9.51
CA ALA A 77 19.12 0.47 -10.14
C ALA A 77 18.03 1.57 -10.13
N LEU A 78 17.55 1.95 -8.94
CA LEU A 78 16.48 2.93 -8.79
C LEU A 78 16.94 4.36 -9.10
N GLN A 79 16.14 5.07 -9.88
CA GLN A 79 16.33 6.49 -10.16
C GLN A 79 15.87 7.36 -8.97
N PRO A 80 16.41 8.58 -8.79
CA PRO A 80 16.03 9.44 -7.68
C PRO A 80 14.52 9.73 -7.58
N TRP A 81 13.80 9.76 -8.70
CA TRP A 81 12.35 9.95 -8.71
C TRP A 81 11.59 8.68 -8.29
N GLU A 82 12.13 7.49 -8.55
CA GLU A 82 11.57 6.19 -8.15
C GLU A 82 11.66 6.02 -6.64
N PHE A 83 12.79 6.39 -6.04
CA PHE A 83 12.91 6.46 -4.58
C PHE A 83 11.82 7.36 -3.96
N ARG A 84 11.64 8.57 -4.51
CA ARG A 84 10.57 9.48 -4.07
C ARG A 84 9.18 8.87 -4.28
N LEU A 85 8.96 8.16 -5.39
CA LEU A 85 7.69 7.53 -5.70
C LEU A 85 7.37 6.38 -4.74
N ILE A 86 8.33 5.49 -4.45
CA ILE A 86 8.16 4.41 -3.46
C ILE A 86 7.78 4.98 -2.10
N ARG A 87 8.43 6.06 -1.66
CA ARG A 87 8.06 6.75 -0.40
C ARG A 87 6.64 7.29 -0.42
N LYS A 88 6.22 7.93 -1.52
CA LYS A 88 4.83 8.41 -1.69
C LYS A 88 3.83 7.25 -1.69
N MET A 89 4.18 6.14 -2.34
CA MET A 89 3.35 4.94 -2.38
C MET A 89 3.23 4.29 -1.00
N ALA A 90 4.30 4.23 -0.20
CA ALA A 90 4.26 3.75 1.17
C ALA A 90 3.32 4.60 2.05
N ALA A 91 3.41 5.93 1.94
CA ALA A 91 2.50 6.84 2.64
C ALA A 91 1.04 6.66 2.19
N ALA A 92 0.80 6.52 0.89
CA ALA A 92 -0.52 6.24 0.34
C ALA A 92 -1.07 4.90 0.82
N TYR A 93 -0.23 3.85 0.89
CA TYR A 93 -0.59 2.56 1.44
C TYR A 93 -0.99 2.68 2.92
N LEU A 94 -0.18 3.36 3.74
CA LEU A 94 -0.51 3.56 5.16
C LEU A 94 -1.83 4.32 5.34
N SER A 95 -2.07 5.34 4.52
CA SER A 95 -3.36 6.06 4.49
C SER A 95 -4.53 5.13 4.16
N GLY A 96 -4.38 4.32 3.10
CA GLY A 96 -5.37 3.30 2.72
C GLY A 96 -5.63 2.32 3.85
N PHE A 97 -4.57 1.78 4.44
CA PHE A 97 -4.62 0.82 5.54
C PHE A 97 -5.33 1.37 6.77
N ASN A 98 -5.01 2.60 7.19
CA ASN A 98 -5.68 3.23 8.31
C ASN A 98 -7.14 3.52 8.00
N SER A 99 -7.43 4.06 6.80
CA SER A 99 -8.82 4.35 6.42
C SER A 99 -9.68 3.09 6.31
N GLY A 100 -9.12 1.95 5.90
CA GLY A 100 -9.89 0.72 5.71
C GLY A 100 -10.27 0.01 7.01
N LYS A 101 -9.67 0.38 8.15
CA LYS A 101 -10.10 -0.09 9.48
C LYS A 101 -11.50 0.40 9.86
N GLU A 102 -11.94 1.51 9.28
CA GLU A 102 -13.27 2.05 9.51
C GLU A 102 -14.32 1.23 8.75
N PRO A 103 -15.41 0.77 9.41
CA PRO A 103 -16.43 -0.07 8.77
C PRO A 103 -17.05 0.58 7.53
N LEU A 104 -17.37 1.88 7.63
CA LEU A 104 -18.04 2.66 6.59
C LEU A 104 -17.07 3.33 5.60
N SER A 105 -15.80 2.92 5.59
CA SER A 105 -14.79 3.46 4.69
C SER A 105 -15.09 3.16 3.24
N ILE A 106 -15.25 4.20 2.42
CA ILE A 106 -15.39 4.08 0.97
C ILE A 106 -14.04 3.58 0.39
N PRO A 107 -14.03 2.54 -0.47
CA PRO A 107 -12.81 2.06 -1.12
C PRO A 107 -12.13 3.18 -1.91
N PRO A 108 -10.79 3.31 -1.88
CA PRO A 108 -10.06 4.30 -2.66
C PRO A 108 -10.44 4.36 -4.15
N MET A 109 -10.79 3.23 -4.76
CA MET A 109 -11.24 3.16 -6.17
C MET A 109 -12.60 3.83 -6.44
N GLU A 110 -13.42 4.03 -5.40
CA GLU A 110 -14.78 4.57 -5.49
C GLU A 110 -14.88 5.99 -4.92
N ARG A 111 -13.78 6.54 -4.39
CA ARG A 111 -13.77 7.91 -3.91
C ARG A 111 -13.79 8.84 -5.12
N GLU A 112 -14.82 9.67 -5.23
CA GLU A 112 -14.84 10.75 -6.21
C GLU A 112 -13.55 11.55 -6.06
N THR A 113 -12.73 11.52 -7.11
CA THR A 113 -11.53 12.34 -7.16
C THR A 113 -12.01 13.71 -7.59
N ASP A 114 -12.42 14.56 -6.65
CA ASP A 114 -12.53 15.99 -6.92
C ASP A 114 -11.17 16.41 -7.49
N ARG A 115 -11.16 16.69 -8.80
CA ARG A 115 -9.98 17.12 -9.56
C ARG A 115 -9.79 18.61 -9.41
#